data_AF-A0A1F6MVE8-F1
#
_entry.id   AF-A0A1F6MVE8-F1
#
_cell.length_a   1.000
_cell.length_b   1.000
_cell.length_c   1.000
_cell.angle_alpha   90.00
_cell.angle_beta   90.00
_cell.angle_gamma   90.00
#
_symmetry.space_group_name_H-M   'P 1'
#
loop_
_entity.id
_entity.type
_entity.pdbx_description
1 polymer ?
#
loop_
_entity_poly.entity_id
_entity_poly.type
_entity_poly.pdbx_seq_one_letter_code
_entity_poly.pdbx_strand_id
1 'polypeptide(L)'
;MPKNNYDQMKSAVLSHVQSLFDEMEKEMALSHQEKYALLEDALENATDEHELRVAFDQWHAEHAEDLGFEENAGELWLQALGEKGADYGGFKVEDKDEDGDTDLVVEDNFDEDEEEPKDDYNG
;
A
#
# COMPACT_ATOMS: atom_id res chain seq x y z
N MET A 1 -7.88 54.01 -24.26
CA MET A 1 -6.79 53.17 -23.74
C MET A 1 -7.31 51.74 -23.59
N PRO A 2 -6.77 50.74 -24.30
CA PRO A 2 -7.31 49.37 -24.29
C PRO A 2 -6.65 48.42 -23.27
N LYS A 3 -5.62 48.86 -22.52
CA LYS A 3 -4.92 48.02 -21.51
C LYS A 3 -5.83 47.53 -20.39
N ASN A 4 -6.86 48.30 -20.03
CA ASN A 4 -7.72 48.01 -18.88
C ASN A 4 -8.53 46.71 -19.08
N ASN A 5 -8.91 46.36 -20.32
CA ASN A 5 -9.65 45.12 -20.58
C ASN A 5 -8.74 43.89 -20.58
N TYR A 6 -7.51 44.01 -21.09
CA TYR A 6 -6.57 42.89 -21.13
C TYR A 6 -6.17 42.45 -19.72
N ASP A 7 -5.79 43.39 -18.85
CA ASP A 7 -5.38 43.07 -17.48
C ASP A 7 -6.55 42.48 -16.68
N GLN A 8 -7.77 42.99 -16.87
CA GLN A 8 -8.98 42.43 -16.25
C GLN A 8 -9.28 41.01 -16.73
N MET A 9 -9.20 40.75 -18.04
CA MET A 9 -9.41 39.41 -18.59
C MET A 9 -8.35 38.43 -18.08
N LYS A 10 -7.08 38.85 -18.04
CA LYS A 10 -5.99 38.05 -17.49
C LYS A 10 -6.25 37.70 -16.02
N SER A 11 -6.58 38.70 -15.19
CA SER A 11 -6.89 38.46 -13.78
C SER A 11 -8.09 37.54 -13.59
N ALA A 12 -9.15 37.70 -14.39
CA ALA A 12 -10.31 36.83 -14.33
C ALA A 12 -9.98 35.37 -14.68
N VAL A 13 -9.21 35.15 -15.74
CA VAL A 13 -8.78 33.80 -16.16
C VAL A 13 -7.88 33.17 -15.10
N LEU A 14 -6.89 33.90 -14.58
CA LEU A 14 -6.00 33.38 -13.54
C LEU A 14 -6.76 33.05 -12.26
N SER A 15 -7.66 33.93 -11.81
CA SER A 15 -8.50 33.68 -10.63
C SER A 15 -9.38 32.46 -10.83
N HIS A 16 -9.96 32.28 -12.02
CA HIS A 16 -10.81 31.13 -12.28
C HIS A 16 -10.03 29.81 -12.27
N VAL A 17 -8.86 29.76 -12.92
CA VAL A 17 -7.99 28.58 -12.90
C VAL A 17 -7.51 28.27 -11.49
N GLN A 18 -7.17 29.30 -10.70
CA GLN A 18 -6.82 29.11 -9.29
C GLN A 18 -7.97 28.48 -8.50
N SER A 19 -9.20 28.97 -8.67
CA SER A 19 -10.36 28.36 -8.00
C SER A 19 -10.60 26.91 -8.41
N LEU A 20 -10.34 26.54 -9.67
CA LEU A 20 -10.40 25.14 -10.11
C LEU A 20 -9.34 24.27 -9.42
N PHE A 21 -8.13 24.80 -9.20
CA PHE A 21 -7.10 24.08 -8.44
C PHE A 21 -7.53 23.89 -6.98
N ASP A 22 -8.05 24.92 -6.33
CA ASP A 22 -8.53 24.85 -4.95
C ASP A 22 -9.67 23.83 -4.80
N GLU A 23 -10.57 23.74 -5.78
CA GLU A 23 -11.65 22.75 -5.82
C GLU A 23 -11.10 21.32 -5.94
N MET A 24 -10.17 21.07 -6.86
CA MET A 24 -9.55 19.75 -7.03
C MET A 24 -8.75 19.32 -5.80
N GLU A 25 -7.97 20.23 -5.20
CA GLU A 25 -7.22 19.95 -3.97
C GLU A 25 -8.16 19.58 -2.82
N LYS A 26 -9.30 20.28 -2.70
CA LYS A 26 -10.31 19.98 -1.69
C LYS A 26 -10.95 18.61 -1.90
N GLU A 27 -11.31 18.27 -3.13
CA GLU A 27 -11.88 16.96 -3.46
C GLU A 27 -10.89 15.83 -3.16
N MET A 28 -9.63 16.01 -3.54
CA MET A 28 -8.55 15.08 -3.23
C MET A 28 -8.38 14.90 -1.72
N ALA A 29 -8.35 16.00 -0.96
CA ALA A 29 -8.21 15.95 0.49
C ALA A 29 -9.38 15.20 1.16
N LEU A 30 -10.61 15.40 0.68
CA LEU A 30 -11.78 14.67 1.18
C LEU A 30 -11.67 13.17 0.86
N SER A 31 -11.26 12.81 -0.35
CA SER A 31 -11.07 11.39 -0.72
C SER A 31 -9.99 10.72 0.10
N HIS A 32 -8.87 11.40 0.36
CA HIS A 32 -7.80 10.88 1.21
C HIS A 32 -8.29 10.67 2.65
N GLN A 33 -9.08 11.59 3.19
CA GLN A 33 -9.65 11.45 4.52
C GLN A 33 -10.63 10.27 4.62
N GLU A 34 -11.46 10.06 3.60
CA GLU A 34 -12.37 8.91 3.53
C GLU A 34 -11.59 7.59 3.49
N LYS A 35 -10.60 7.47 2.60
CA LYS A 35 -9.75 6.28 2.49
C LYS A 35 -9.00 5.99 3.79
N TYR A 36 -8.50 7.02 4.46
CA TYR A 36 -7.88 6.87 5.78
C TYR A 36 -8.86 6.34 6.83
N ALA A 37 -10.09 6.86 6.86
CA ALA A 37 -11.11 6.37 7.80
C ALA A 37 -11.50 4.90 7.52
N LEU A 38 -11.52 4.48 6.25
CA LEU A 38 -11.71 3.08 5.89
C LEU A 38 -10.56 2.19 6.37
N LEU A 39 -9.32 2.67 6.28
CA LEU A 39 -8.17 1.96 6.84
C LEU A 39 -8.26 1.83 8.35
N GLU A 40 -8.59 2.93 9.04
CA GLU A 40 -8.76 2.95 10.50
C GLU A 40 -9.79 1.90 10.93
N ASP A 41 -10.97 1.86 10.31
CA ASP A 41 -11.99 0.85 10.59
C ASP A 41 -11.50 -0.57 10.29
N ALA A 42 -10.82 -0.79 9.15
CA ALA A 42 -10.27 -2.11 8.80
C ALA A 42 -9.26 -2.61 9.84
N LEU A 43 -8.38 -1.73 10.34
CA LEU A 43 -7.38 -2.07 11.34
C LEU A 43 -7.97 -2.21 12.76
N GLU A 44 -9.00 -1.44 13.11
CA GLU A 44 -9.73 -1.58 14.38
C GLU A 44 -10.42 -2.95 14.52
N ASN A 45 -10.81 -3.54 13.38
CA ASN A 45 -11.45 -4.85 13.35
C ASN A 45 -10.46 -6.03 13.42
N ALA A 46 -9.16 -5.79 13.23
CA ALA A 46 -8.13 -6.82 13.34
C ALA A 46 -7.79 -7.14 14.80
N THR A 47 -7.63 -8.42 15.11
CA THR A 47 -7.40 -8.91 16.48
C THR A 47 -5.95 -9.28 16.79
N ASP A 48 -5.14 -9.48 15.74
CA ASP A 48 -3.72 -9.78 15.85
C ASP A 48 -2.91 -9.14 14.71
N GLU A 49 -1.58 -9.31 14.75
CA GLU A 49 -0.65 -8.73 13.78
C GLU A 49 -0.86 -9.28 12.36
N HIS A 50 -1.22 -10.56 12.22
CA HIS A 50 -1.47 -11.17 10.93
C HIS A 50 -2.73 -10.58 10.29
N GLU A 51 -3.80 -10.44 11.07
CA GLU A 51 -5.03 -9.79 10.62
C GLU A 51 -4.83 -8.31 10.28
N LEU A 52 -4.01 -7.57 11.06
CA LEU A 52 -3.64 -6.19 10.73
C LEU A 52 -2.92 -6.10 9.39
N ARG A 53 -1.99 -7.04 9.14
CA ARG A 53 -1.26 -7.09 7.88
C ARG A 53 -2.18 -7.40 6.71
N VAL A 54 -3.05 -8.39 6.85
CA VAL A 54 -4.03 -8.75 5.80
C VAL A 54 -4.98 -7.59 5.52
N ALA A 55 -5.50 -6.93 6.56
CA ALA A 55 -6.38 -5.77 6.40
C ALA A 55 -5.68 -4.61 5.68
N PHE A 56 -4.42 -4.34 6.04
CA PHE A 56 -3.60 -3.32 5.37
C PHE A 56 -3.32 -3.68 3.91
N ASP A 57 -2.92 -4.92 3.61
CA ASP A 57 -2.63 -5.37 2.25
C ASP A 57 -3.88 -5.29 1.35
N GLN A 58 -5.05 -5.65 1.88
CA GLN A 58 -6.33 -5.53 1.18
C GLN A 58 -6.67 -4.06 0.89
N TRP A 59 -6.59 -3.20 1.90
CA TRP A 59 -6.85 -1.77 1.74
C TRP A 59 -5.87 -1.12 0.76
N HIS A 60 -4.58 -1.48 0.82
CA HIS A 60 -3.55 -0.97 -0.10
C HIS A 60 -3.85 -1.38 -1.54
N ALA A 61 -4.16 -2.65 -1.78
CA ALA A 61 -4.51 -3.14 -3.12
C ALA A 61 -5.72 -2.41 -3.74
N GLU A 62 -6.66 -1.96 -2.91
CA GLU A 62 -7.87 -1.26 -3.37
C GLU A 62 -7.66 0.25 -3.59
N HIS A 63 -6.67 0.86 -2.94
CA HIS A 63 -6.57 2.33 -2.87
C HIS A 63 -5.23 2.93 -3.25
N ALA A 64 -4.17 2.12 -3.42
CA ALA A 64 -2.82 2.62 -3.70
C ALA A 64 -2.71 3.41 -5.00
N GLU A 65 -3.39 2.96 -6.08
CA GLU A 65 -3.40 3.65 -7.37
C GLU A 65 -4.03 5.04 -7.24
N ASP A 66 -5.18 5.14 -6.57
CA ASP A 66 -5.89 6.39 -6.37
C ASP A 66 -5.11 7.37 -5.48
N LEU A 67 -4.38 6.86 -4.49
CA LEU A 67 -3.57 7.65 -3.57
C LEU A 67 -2.22 8.04 -4.18
N GLY A 68 -1.87 7.47 -5.33
CA GLY A 68 -0.59 7.71 -6.00
C GLY A 68 0.61 7.19 -5.20
N PHE A 69 0.45 6.08 -4.48
CA PHE A 69 1.57 5.45 -3.77
C PHE A 69 2.50 4.78 -4.79
N GLU A 70 3.79 5.11 -4.71
CA GLU A 70 4.83 4.49 -5.53
C GLU A 70 5.31 3.18 -4.89
N GLU A 71 5.29 3.12 -3.56
CA GLU A 71 5.67 1.96 -2.77
C GLU A 71 4.56 0.90 -2.70
N ASN A 72 4.98 -0.37 -2.70
CA ASN A 72 4.07 -1.48 -2.46
C ASN A 72 3.70 -1.59 -0.97
N ALA A 73 2.66 -2.38 -0.67
CA ALA A 73 2.17 -2.56 0.70
C ALA A 73 3.28 -3.01 1.68
N GLY A 74 4.12 -3.97 1.28
CA GLY A 74 5.20 -4.46 2.13
C GLY A 74 6.23 -3.38 2.47
N GLU A 75 6.59 -2.54 1.51
CA GLU A 75 7.51 -1.42 1.71
C GLU A 75 6.94 -0.39 2.69
N LEU A 76 5.68 0.02 2.51
CA LEU A 76 5.01 0.98 3.39
C LEU A 76 4.86 0.43 4.81
N TRP A 77 4.55 -0.87 4.95
CA TRP A 77 4.45 -1.54 6.23
C TRP A 77 5.77 -1.49 7.01
N LEU A 78 6.87 -1.90 6.37
CA LEU A 78 8.20 -1.88 6.99
C LEU A 78 8.65 -0.46 7.34
N GLN A 79 8.37 0.50 6.46
CA GLN A 79 8.64 1.92 6.72
C GLN A 79 7.87 2.43 7.94
N ALA A 80 6.60 2.06 8.08
CA ALA A 80 5.74 2.48 9.19
C ALA A 80 6.25 1.94 10.54
N LEU A 81 6.77 0.71 10.58
CA LEU A 81 7.33 0.12 11.79
C LEU A 81 8.74 0.64 12.12
N GLY A 82 9.31 1.51 11.29
CA GLY A 82 10.69 1.99 11.46
C GLY A 82 11.74 0.91 11.20
N GLU A 83 11.33 -0.21 10.61
CA GLU A 83 12.17 -1.33 10.25
C GLU A 83 12.84 -1.07 8.89
N LYS A 84 13.67 -0.02 8.83
CA LYS A 84 14.67 0.08 7.76
C LYS A 84 15.75 -0.97 7.99
N GLY A 85 15.45 -2.22 7.63
CA GLY A 85 16.42 -3.32 7.59
C GLY A 85 16.06 -4.61 8.34
N ALA A 86 14.80 -4.82 8.76
CA ALA A 86 14.39 -6.12 9.29
C ALA A 86 13.89 -7.01 8.14
N ASP A 87 14.75 -7.95 7.77
CA ASP A 87 14.41 -9.17 7.02
C ASP A 87 13.29 -9.91 7.78
N TYR A 88 12.03 -9.61 7.45
CA TYR A 88 10.89 -10.43 7.86
C TYR A 88 11.03 -11.74 7.07
N GLY A 89 11.28 -12.82 7.82
CA GLY A 89 11.78 -14.08 7.29
C GLY A 89 11.13 -14.54 5.99
N GLY A 90 11.95 -14.61 4.94
CA GLY A 90 11.71 -15.49 3.80
C GLY A 90 11.62 -14.86 2.42
N PHE A 91 11.77 -13.54 2.26
CA PHE A 91 11.84 -12.95 0.92
C PHE A 91 13.09 -12.08 0.76
N LYS A 92 14.24 -12.75 0.53
CA LYS A 92 15.42 -12.06 0.00
C LYS A 92 15.15 -11.74 -1.47
N VAL A 93 14.78 -10.50 -1.76
CA VAL A 93 15.14 -9.94 -3.05
C VAL A 93 16.62 -9.63 -2.97
N GLU A 94 17.46 -10.61 -3.30
CA GLU A 94 18.85 -10.29 -3.61
C GLU A 94 18.82 -9.39 -4.85
N ASP A 95 19.40 -8.20 -4.72
CA ASP A 95 19.61 -7.25 -5.80
C ASP A 95 20.10 -8.01 -7.04
N LYS A 96 19.23 -8.16 -8.04
CA LYS A 96 19.61 -8.82 -9.28
C LYS A 96 20.45 -7.87 -10.12
N ASP A 97 21.68 -8.30 -10.35
CA ASP A 97 22.50 -7.91 -11.49
C ASP A 97 21.69 -7.95 -12.80
N GLU A 98 22.13 -7.14 -13.77
CA GLU A 98 21.52 -6.79 -15.07
C GLU A 98 21.26 -7.97 -16.04
N ASP A 99 20.67 -9.07 -15.61
CA ASP A 99 20.46 -10.25 -16.44
C ASP A 99 19.01 -10.72 -16.23
N GLY A 100 18.10 -10.26 -17.08
CA GLY A 100 16.66 -10.47 -16.98
C GLY A 100 16.20 -11.92 -17.10
N ASP A 101 16.32 -12.68 -16.01
CA ASP A 101 15.58 -13.92 -15.79
C ASP A 101 15.24 -14.08 -14.30
N THR A 102 13.96 -13.94 -13.96
CA THR A 102 13.43 -14.22 -12.62
C THR A 102 12.92 -15.63 -12.55
N ASP A 103 13.83 -16.57 -12.24
CA ASP A 103 13.46 -17.92 -11.85
C ASP A 103 12.77 -17.86 -10.48
N LEU A 104 11.43 -18.00 -10.49
CA LEU A 104 10.59 -18.07 -9.30
C LEU A 104 10.71 -19.49 -8.73
N VAL A 105 11.58 -19.68 -7.76
CA VAL A 105 11.60 -20.92 -6.97
C VAL A 105 10.63 -20.75 -5.81
N VAL A 106 9.42 -21.32 -5.97
CA VAL A 106 8.46 -21.51 -4.88
C VAL A 106 8.88 -22.79 -4.15
N GLU A 107 9.54 -22.65 -3.00
CA GLU A 107 9.70 -23.78 -2.07
C GLU A 107 8.46 -23.85 -1.17
N ASP A 108 7.53 -24.74 -1.52
CA ASP A 108 6.44 -25.18 -0.65
C ASP A 108 7.04 -25.94 0.55
N ASN A 109 7.21 -25.27 1.68
CA ASN A 109 7.43 -25.95 2.96
C ASN A 109 6.08 -26.28 3.59
N PHE A 110 5.47 -27.38 3.13
CA PHE A 110 4.39 -28.07 3.83
C PHE A 110 5.00 -28.95 4.92
N ASP A 111 5.01 -28.47 6.17
CA ASP A 111 5.26 -29.31 7.35
C ASP A 111 3.99 -30.13 7.66
N GLU A 112 3.89 -31.33 7.10
CA GLU A 112 2.96 -32.37 7.56
C GLU A 112 3.65 -33.19 8.67
N ASP A 113 3.46 -32.77 9.93
CA ASP A 113 3.87 -33.53 11.10
C ASP A 113 2.63 -34.15 11.77
N GLU A 114 2.20 -35.32 11.28
CA GLU A 114 1.32 -36.23 12.02
C GLU A 114 1.97 -37.63 12.10
N GLU A 115 2.69 -37.88 13.20
CA GLU A 115 3.18 -39.22 13.55
C GLU A 115 2.01 -40.15 13.94
N GLU A 116 1.78 -41.22 13.17
CA GLU A 116 0.99 -42.38 13.63
C GLU A 116 1.85 -43.33 14.51
N PRO A 117 1.42 -43.68 15.74
CA PRO A 117 2.14 -44.64 16.57
C PRO A 117 1.93 -46.08 16.08
N LYS A 118 3.04 -46.83 15.98
CA LYS A 118 3.06 -48.27 15.69
C LYS A 118 2.69 -49.07 16.94
N ASP A 119 1.54 -49.73 16.93
CA ASP A 119 1.18 -50.73 17.93
C ASP A 119 1.92 -52.06 17.67
N ASP A 120 2.99 -52.31 18.42
CA ASP A 120 3.60 -53.63 18.57
C ASP A 120 2.76 -54.45 19.58
N TYR A 121 1.88 -55.33 19.10
CA TYR A 121 1.26 -56.35 19.97
C TYR A 121 1.93 -57.71 19.76
N ASN A 122 2.70 -58.12 20.77
CA ASN A 122 3.28 -59.44 20.94
C ASN A 122 2.42 -60.23 21.94
N GLY A 123 1.83 -61.36 21.52
CA GLY A 123 0.99 -62.22 22.37
C GLY A 123 0.50 -63.48 21.67
#